data_AF-A0A7D5M7C0-F1
#
_entry.id   AF-A0A7D5M7C0-F1
#
_cell.length_a   1.000
_cell.length_b   1.000
_cell.length_c   1.000
_cell.angle_alpha   90.00
_cell.angle_beta   90.00
_cell.angle_gamma   90.00
#
_symmetry.space_group_name_H-M   'P 1'
#
loop_
_entity.id
_entity.type
_entity.pdbx_description
1 polymer ?
#
loop_
_entity_poly.entity_id
_entity_poly.type
_entity_poly.pdbx_seq_one_letter_code
_entity_poly.pdbx_strand_id
1 'polypeptide(L)'
;MIALVSGLIALGMFSNDTNQLNSINAAIIIFGTGACVTMASLATYLYNDLYDIKSDSKNNRNIRLSDVQYQYNVIFGATVLLFVSSGMIAFALNFFSGIACLAFIALSVVYSHPATSLKDKFMVKTIVTAAGASLASMIGIFSYSTSLEAFVVSDVLWTLPLLSFLFYFVLGPLGDISDFKGDKFANKVTIPIKIGVTNTFYLMFGVIFTISLVLIFLYVMYDTHIITPIIGICISLLLASLLQNTKSNPDKQRIKHARKYSRWHLLGMLCSVLVGTLL
;
A
#
# COMPACT_ATOMS: atom_id res chain seq x y z
N MET A 1 7.87 0.49 -3.83
CA MET A 1 7.55 1.56 -4.81
C MET A 1 6.91 2.77 -4.15
N ILE A 2 5.74 2.66 -3.48
CA ILE A 2 5.07 3.78 -2.79
C ILE A 2 6.04 4.51 -1.85
N ALA A 3 6.69 3.76 -0.95
CA ALA A 3 7.68 4.29 -0.02
C ALA A 3 8.81 5.08 -0.70
N LEU A 4 9.30 4.59 -1.84
CA LEU A 4 10.37 5.27 -2.58
C LEU A 4 9.88 6.59 -3.16
N VAL A 5 8.69 6.61 -3.77
CA VAL A 5 8.13 7.82 -4.39
C VAL A 5 7.77 8.85 -3.32
N SER A 6 7.12 8.42 -2.23
CA SER A 6 6.82 9.31 -1.10
C SER A 6 8.07 9.86 -0.44
N GLY A 7 9.14 9.04 -0.35
CA GLY A 7 10.44 9.49 0.14
C GLY A 7 11.13 10.47 -0.80
N LEU A 8 11.05 10.27 -2.12
CA LEU A 8 11.58 11.23 -3.10
C LEU A 8 10.82 12.57 -3.07
N ILE A 9 9.50 12.55 -2.82
CA ILE A 9 8.72 13.78 -2.59
C ILE A 9 9.21 14.50 -1.33
N ALA A 10 9.37 13.78 -0.21
CA ALA A 10 9.93 14.34 1.01
C ALA A 10 11.33 14.94 0.76
N LEU A 11 12.22 14.21 0.07
CA LEU A 11 13.54 14.72 -0.29
C LEU A 11 13.48 16.00 -1.13
N GLY A 12 12.60 16.03 -2.14
CA GLY A 12 12.38 17.21 -2.99
C GLY A 12 12.03 18.44 -2.15
N MET A 13 11.08 18.28 -1.23
CA MET A 13 10.62 19.36 -0.36
C MET A 13 11.69 19.84 0.63
N PHE A 14 12.52 18.93 1.17
CA PHE A 14 13.58 19.28 2.12
C PHE A 14 14.93 19.63 1.48
N SER A 15 15.09 19.44 0.17
CA SER A 15 16.35 19.73 -0.53
C SER A 15 16.73 21.21 -0.48
N ASN A 16 15.73 22.10 -0.37
CA ASN A 16 15.95 23.54 -0.18
C ASN A 16 16.50 23.89 1.21
N ASP A 17 16.19 23.09 2.23
CA ASP A 17 16.69 23.29 3.60
C ASP A 17 17.99 22.52 3.89
N THR A 18 18.25 21.44 3.15
CA THR A 18 19.36 20.52 3.41
C THR A 18 20.54 20.75 2.47
N ASN A 19 21.28 21.84 2.69
CA ASN A 19 22.63 22.06 2.12
C ASN A 19 23.68 20.98 2.51
N GLN A 20 23.27 19.86 3.11
CA GLN A 20 24.15 18.83 3.68
C GLN A 20 23.88 17.39 3.22
N LEU A 21 22.88 17.14 2.36
CA LEU A 21 22.64 15.79 1.86
C LEU A 21 23.62 15.48 0.71
N ASN A 22 24.78 14.93 1.05
CA ASN A 22 25.70 14.42 0.04
C ASN A 22 25.06 13.25 -0.73
N SER A 23 25.50 13.03 -1.98
CA SER A 23 24.94 12.00 -2.87
C SER A 23 25.00 10.59 -2.30
N ILE A 24 25.98 10.31 -1.44
CA ILE A 24 26.16 9.02 -0.76
C ILE A 24 25.03 8.79 0.24
N ASN A 25 24.70 9.78 1.08
CA ASN A 25 23.61 9.69 2.05
C ASN A 25 22.26 9.50 1.35
N ALA A 26 22.02 10.24 0.26
CA ALA A 26 20.79 10.07 -0.52
C ALA A 26 20.65 8.65 -1.09
N ALA A 27 21.73 8.07 -1.63
CA ALA A 27 21.72 6.70 -2.13
C ALA A 27 21.44 5.68 -1.00
N ILE A 28 22.08 5.84 0.16
CA ILE A 28 21.85 4.97 1.33
C ILE A 28 20.37 5.03 1.74
N ILE A 29 19.77 6.21 1.80
CA ILE A 29 18.36 6.37 2.17
C ILE A 29 17.43 5.72 1.13
N ILE A 30 17.67 5.93 -0.17
CA ILE A 30 16.89 5.33 -1.25
C ILE A 30 16.94 3.80 -1.17
N PHE A 31 18.15 3.23 -1.16
CA PHE A 31 18.32 1.78 -1.15
C PHE A 31 17.85 1.17 0.16
N GLY A 32 18.15 1.80 1.31
CA GLY A 32 17.71 1.35 2.62
C GLY A 32 16.19 1.34 2.74
N THR A 33 15.51 2.41 2.31
CA THR A 33 14.03 2.49 2.33
C THR A 33 13.43 1.43 1.42
N GLY A 34 13.98 1.25 0.22
CA GLY A 34 13.55 0.22 -0.72
C GLY A 34 13.70 -1.19 -0.16
N ALA A 35 14.86 -1.50 0.43
CA ALA A 35 15.17 -2.78 1.04
C ALA A 35 14.25 -3.07 2.23
N CYS A 36 14.11 -2.12 3.16
CA CYS A 36 13.23 -2.21 4.33
C CYS A 36 11.79 -2.58 3.91
N VAL A 37 11.15 -1.76 3.07
CA VAL A 37 9.74 -1.99 2.70
C VAL A 37 9.56 -3.30 1.91
N THR A 38 10.54 -3.66 1.08
CA THR A 38 10.50 -4.93 0.33
C THR A 38 10.61 -6.13 1.27
N MET A 39 11.54 -6.10 2.23
CA MET A 39 11.70 -7.15 3.24
C MET A 39 10.46 -7.28 4.12
N ALA A 40 9.93 -6.16 4.64
CA ALA A 40 8.68 -6.17 5.41
C ALA A 40 7.52 -6.76 4.60
N SER A 41 7.33 -6.32 3.35
CA SER A 41 6.24 -6.81 2.51
C SER A 41 6.38 -8.29 2.19
N LEU A 42 7.60 -8.76 1.89
CA LEU A 42 7.87 -10.17 1.64
C LEU A 42 7.57 -11.01 2.88
N ALA A 43 8.02 -10.56 4.06
CA ALA A 43 7.71 -11.20 5.32
C ALA A 43 6.20 -11.24 5.60
N THR A 44 5.44 -10.18 5.27
CA THR A 44 3.97 -10.19 5.36
C THR A 44 3.35 -11.27 4.49
N TYR A 45 3.82 -11.45 3.25
CA TYR A 45 3.33 -12.51 2.38
C TYR A 45 3.68 -13.90 2.90
N LEU A 46 4.94 -14.14 3.31
CA LEU A 46 5.36 -15.41 3.90
C LEU A 46 4.58 -15.72 5.18
N TYR A 47 4.37 -14.72 6.05
CA TYR A 47 3.57 -14.87 7.25
C TYR A 47 2.11 -15.22 6.92
N ASN A 48 1.53 -14.60 5.89
CA ASN A 48 0.19 -14.97 5.45
C ASN A 48 0.12 -16.41 4.95
N ASP A 49 1.08 -16.84 4.14
CA ASP A 49 1.16 -18.18 3.58
C ASP A 49 1.31 -19.25 4.67
N LEU A 50 2.07 -18.98 5.74
CA LEU A 50 2.22 -19.88 6.89
C LEU A 50 0.88 -20.28 7.51
N TYR A 51 -0.05 -19.33 7.62
CA TYR A 51 -1.35 -19.59 8.23
C TYR A 51 -2.41 -20.05 7.22
N ASP A 52 -2.22 -19.74 5.93
CA ASP A 52 -3.08 -20.25 4.86
C ASP A 52 -2.69 -21.64 4.38
N ILE A 53 -1.52 -22.17 4.76
CA ILE A 53 -0.98 -23.47 4.29
C ILE A 53 -1.99 -24.64 4.41
N LYS A 54 -2.78 -24.69 5.49
CA LYS A 54 -3.80 -25.74 5.71
C LYS A 54 -5.05 -25.55 4.86
N SER A 55 -5.42 -24.30 4.58
CA SER A 55 -6.54 -23.97 3.68
C SER A 55 -6.14 -24.26 2.23
N ASP A 56 -4.91 -23.89 1.87
CA ASP A 56 -4.38 -24.04 0.52
C ASP A 56 -4.02 -25.48 0.18
N SER A 57 -3.57 -26.28 1.15
CA SER A 57 -3.32 -27.71 0.95
C SER A 57 -4.59 -28.50 0.58
N LYS A 58 -5.78 -28.03 1.00
CA LYS A 58 -7.06 -28.65 0.59
C LYS A 58 -7.39 -28.38 -0.88
N ASN A 59 -6.94 -27.24 -1.41
CA ASN A 59 -7.16 -26.84 -2.79
C ASN A 59 -6.08 -27.40 -3.74
N ASN A 60 -4.84 -27.52 -3.27
CA ASN A 60 -3.72 -28.06 -4.03
C ASN A 60 -3.40 -29.50 -3.62
N ARG A 61 -3.91 -30.48 -4.38
CA ARG A 61 -3.76 -31.93 -4.17
C ARG A 61 -2.32 -32.46 -4.11
N ASN A 62 -1.30 -31.63 -4.40
CA ASN A 62 0.08 -32.05 -4.55
C ASN A 62 0.98 -31.79 -3.33
N ILE A 63 0.50 -31.18 -2.25
CA ILE A 63 1.31 -30.95 -1.04
C ILE A 63 1.20 -32.17 -0.12
N ARG A 64 2.30 -32.88 0.12
CA ARG A 64 2.37 -33.99 1.08
C ARG A 64 2.41 -33.44 2.50
N LEU A 65 1.58 -33.98 3.40
CA LEU A 65 1.47 -33.52 4.80
C LEU A 65 2.79 -33.61 5.59
N SER A 66 3.69 -34.54 5.24
CA SER A 66 5.01 -34.69 5.87
C SER A 66 5.97 -33.53 5.59
N ASP A 67 5.82 -32.86 4.44
CA ASP A 67 6.69 -31.74 4.05
C ASP A 67 6.24 -30.43 4.72
N VAL A 68 5.01 -30.38 5.23
CA VAL A 68 4.38 -29.18 5.79
C VAL A 68 5.12 -28.67 7.02
N GLN A 69 5.58 -29.54 7.92
CA GLN A 69 6.23 -29.12 9.16
C GLN A 69 7.64 -28.54 8.92
N TYR A 70 8.42 -29.18 8.04
CA TYR A 70 9.75 -28.67 7.66
C TYR A 70 9.61 -27.33 6.93
N GLN A 71 8.69 -27.25 5.96
CA GLN A 71 8.39 -26.01 5.24
C GLN A 71 7.93 -24.91 6.19
N TYR A 72 7.12 -25.24 7.20
CA TYR A 72 6.67 -24.27 8.21
C TYR A 72 7.85 -23.63 8.94
N ASN A 73 8.77 -24.43 9.50
CA ASN A 73 9.90 -23.90 10.27
C ASN A 73 10.83 -23.02 9.41
N VAL A 74 11.07 -23.41 8.15
CA VAL A 74 11.90 -22.63 7.21
C VAL A 74 11.23 -21.30 6.86
N ILE A 75 9.94 -21.33 6.48
CA ILE A 75 9.20 -20.12 6.13
C ILE A 75 9.04 -19.20 7.35
N PHE A 76 8.80 -19.76 8.54
CA PHE A 76 8.74 -19.01 9.79
C PHE A 76 10.07 -18.33 10.13
N GLY A 77 11.18 -19.08 10.06
CA GLY A 77 12.52 -18.52 10.26
C GLY A 77 12.84 -17.39 9.28
N ALA A 78 12.53 -17.58 7.99
CA ALA A 78 12.71 -16.55 6.96
C ALA A 78 11.85 -15.30 7.24
N THR A 79 10.60 -15.50 7.66
CA THR A 79 9.67 -14.41 8.02
C THR A 79 10.22 -13.58 9.18
N VAL A 80 10.66 -14.22 10.27
CA VAL A 80 11.24 -13.54 11.42
C VAL A 80 12.50 -12.78 11.02
N LEU A 81 13.41 -13.41 10.28
CA LEU A 81 14.65 -12.77 9.82
C LEU A 81 14.36 -11.51 8.99
N LEU A 82 13.40 -11.58 8.05
CA LEU A 82 13.03 -10.46 7.19
C LEU A 82 12.37 -9.32 7.98
N PHE A 83 11.46 -9.62 8.93
CA PHE A 83 10.86 -8.59 9.78
C PHE A 83 11.90 -7.89 10.67
N VAL A 84 12.78 -8.66 11.32
CA VAL A 84 13.84 -8.11 12.16
C VAL A 84 14.79 -7.25 11.33
N SER A 85 15.25 -7.76 10.19
CA SER A 85 16.14 -7.01 9.28
C SER A 85 15.50 -5.73 8.77
N SER A 86 14.23 -5.79 8.37
CA SER A 86 13.47 -4.60 7.95
C SER A 86 13.37 -3.56 9.06
N GLY A 87 13.05 -3.97 10.28
CA GLY A 87 12.97 -3.07 11.44
C GLY A 87 14.32 -2.44 11.76
N MET A 88 15.40 -3.23 11.77
CA MET A 88 16.76 -2.72 12.00
C MET A 88 17.18 -1.69 10.95
N ILE A 89 16.94 -1.96 9.67
CA ILE A 89 17.21 -1.00 8.59
C ILE A 89 16.36 0.27 8.78
N ALA A 90 15.07 0.15 9.10
CA ALA A 90 14.19 1.29 9.31
C ALA A 90 14.68 2.20 10.45
N PHE A 91 15.06 1.64 11.60
CA PHE A 91 15.61 2.40 12.73
C PHE A 91 17.00 3.00 12.42
N ALA A 92 17.81 2.31 11.60
CA ALA A 92 19.10 2.84 11.16
C ALA A 92 18.95 4.04 10.21
N LEU A 93 17.85 4.11 9.45
CA LEU A 93 17.52 5.27 8.61
C LEU A 93 17.00 6.43 9.46
N ASN A 94 15.97 6.17 10.28
CA ASN A 94 15.34 7.17 11.13
C ASN A 94 14.49 6.50 12.23
N PHE A 95 14.45 7.10 13.43
CA PHE A 95 13.63 6.59 14.54
C PHE A 95 12.14 6.49 14.18
N PHE A 96 11.57 7.49 13.50
CA PHE A 96 10.17 7.49 13.08
C PHE A 96 9.89 6.48 11.97
N SER A 97 10.84 6.26 11.05
CA SER A 97 10.76 5.15 10.07
C SER A 97 10.71 3.80 10.78
N GLY A 98 11.51 3.62 11.83
CA GLY A 98 11.47 2.45 12.69
C GLY A 98 10.09 2.22 13.33
N ILE A 99 9.49 3.26 13.92
CA ILE A 99 8.14 3.17 14.49
C ILE A 99 7.09 2.82 13.43
N ALA A 100 7.12 3.49 12.26
CA ALA A 100 6.19 3.18 11.17
C ALA A 100 6.36 1.74 10.66
N CYS A 101 7.60 1.25 10.58
CA CYS A 101 7.89 -0.14 10.24
C CYS A 101 7.36 -1.12 11.29
N LEU A 102 7.53 -0.84 12.58
CA LEU A 102 6.96 -1.69 13.64
C LEU A 102 5.43 -1.72 13.58
N ALA A 103 4.78 -0.58 13.32
CA ALA A 103 3.34 -0.53 13.11
C ALA A 103 2.92 -1.37 11.89
N PHE A 104 3.69 -1.32 10.79
CA PHE A 104 3.44 -2.14 9.60
C PHE A 104 3.57 -3.64 9.89
N ILE A 105 4.61 -4.04 10.62
CA ILE A 105 4.85 -5.42 11.03
C ILE A 105 3.73 -5.90 11.95
N ALA A 106 3.38 -5.11 12.97
CA ALA A 106 2.29 -5.43 13.89
C ALA A 106 0.96 -5.61 13.14
N LEU A 107 0.65 -4.69 12.22
CA LEU A 107 -0.54 -4.76 11.38
C LEU A 107 -0.54 -6.03 10.50
N SER A 108 0.61 -6.39 9.94
CA SER A 108 0.80 -7.61 9.12
C SER A 108 0.59 -8.88 9.93
N VAL A 109 1.11 -8.92 11.16
CA VAL A 109 0.91 -10.05 12.07
C VAL A 109 -0.56 -10.17 12.46
N VAL A 110 -1.18 -9.08 12.91
CA VAL A 110 -2.59 -9.05 13.33
C VAL A 110 -3.53 -9.38 12.14
N TYR A 111 -3.13 -9.04 10.91
CA TYR A 111 -3.90 -9.35 9.71
C TYR A 111 -4.07 -10.86 9.47
N SER A 112 -3.00 -11.64 9.56
CA SER A 112 -2.99 -13.07 9.21
C SER A 112 -3.04 -14.03 10.40
N HIS A 113 -2.73 -13.56 11.62
CA HIS A 113 -2.64 -14.44 12.78
C HIS A 113 -4.01 -15.08 13.13
N PRO A 114 -4.08 -16.39 13.45
CA PRO A 114 -5.34 -17.10 13.65
C PRO A 114 -6.21 -16.55 14.77
N ALA A 115 -5.60 -15.97 15.82
CA ALA A 115 -6.36 -15.43 16.95
C ALA A 115 -7.13 -14.16 16.60
N THR A 116 -6.68 -13.37 15.63
CA THR A 116 -7.26 -12.06 15.27
C THR A 116 -7.96 -12.07 13.91
N SER A 117 -7.42 -12.83 12.95
CA SER A 117 -7.92 -13.09 11.59
C SER A 117 -8.67 -11.92 10.95
N LEU A 118 -8.07 -10.72 10.96
CA LEU A 118 -8.72 -9.52 10.44
C LEU A 118 -9.09 -9.64 8.97
N LYS A 119 -8.39 -10.49 8.22
CA LYS A 119 -8.68 -10.79 6.81
C LYS A 119 -10.05 -11.42 6.56
N ASP A 120 -10.66 -12.05 7.56
CA ASP A 120 -11.97 -12.72 7.44
C ASP A 120 -13.14 -11.79 7.79
N LYS A 121 -12.85 -10.59 8.30
CA LYS A 121 -13.86 -9.62 8.75
C LYS A 121 -14.25 -8.66 7.64
N PHE A 122 -15.55 -8.36 7.57
CA PHE A 122 -16.12 -7.43 6.59
C PHE A 122 -15.45 -6.05 6.64
N MET A 123 -15.03 -5.52 5.48
CA MET A 123 -14.28 -4.28 5.27
C MET A 123 -12.89 -4.21 5.92
N VAL A 124 -12.66 -4.92 7.03
CA VAL A 124 -11.39 -4.86 7.77
C VAL A 124 -10.23 -5.30 6.90
N LYS A 125 -10.38 -6.37 6.09
CA LYS A 125 -9.36 -6.79 5.12
C LYS A 125 -8.89 -5.64 4.22
N THR A 126 -9.85 -4.89 3.65
CA THR A 126 -9.57 -3.76 2.76
C THR A 126 -8.91 -2.60 3.50
N ILE A 127 -9.44 -2.24 4.67
CA ILE A 127 -8.92 -1.15 5.50
C ILE A 127 -7.49 -1.45 5.96
N VAL A 128 -7.23 -2.67 6.43
CA VAL A 128 -5.90 -3.10 6.89
C VAL A 128 -4.90 -3.11 5.73
N THR A 129 -5.30 -3.60 4.55
CA THR A 129 -4.44 -3.58 3.36
C THR A 129 -4.12 -2.14 2.94
N ALA A 130 -5.11 -1.25 2.97
CA ALA A 130 -4.94 0.19 2.70
C ALA A 130 -4.05 0.89 3.74
N ALA A 131 -4.22 0.57 5.02
CA ALA A 131 -3.38 1.06 6.10
C ALA A 131 -1.93 0.59 5.96
N GLY A 132 -1.70 -0.65 5.52
CA GLY A 132 -0.35 -1.13 5.18
C GLY A 132 0.31 -0.27 4.09
N ALA A 133 -0.42 0.10 3.04
CA ALA A 133 0.11 0.99 1.99
C ALA A 133 0.39 2.41 2.51
N SER A 134 -0.47 2.93 3.39
CA SER A 134 -0.27 4.19 4.10
C SER A 134 1.00 4.17 4.95
N LEU A 135 1.18 3.15 5.78
CA LEU A 135 2.38 2.97 6.61
C LEU A 135 3.64 2.81 5.76
N ALA A 136 3.56 2.11 4.62
CA ALA A 136 4.69 2.04 3.68
C ALA A 136 5.04 3.42 3.11
N SER A 137 4.05 4.27 2.80
CA SER A 137 4.27 5.66 2.40
C SER A 137 4.93 6.46 3.52
N MET A 138 4.49 6.28 4.77
CA MET A 138 5.08 6.94 5.95
C MET A 138 6.53 6.52 6.18
N ILE A 139 6.88 5.24 6.05
CA ILE A 139 8.29 4.79 6.10
C ILE A 139 9.11 5.54 5.03
N GLY A 140 8.54 5.70 3.84
CA GLY A 140 9.11 6.50 2.78
C GLY A 140 9.41 7.93 3.21
N ILE A 141 8.40 8.65 3.69
CA ILE A 141 8.51 10.05 4.14
C ILE A 141 9.52 10.19 5.29
N PHE A 142 9.42 9.32 6.30
CA PHE A 142 10.22 9.39 7.52
C PHE A 142 11.70 9.11 7.29
N SER A 143 12.05 8.35 6.25
CA SER A 143 13.45 8.02 5.98
C SER A 143 14.26 9.22 5.44
N TYR A 144 13.60 10.25 4.91
CA TYR A 144 14.27 11.40 4.29
C TYR A 144 14.23 12.68 5.11
N SER A 145 13.42 12.75 6.16
CA SER A 145 13.43 13.90 7.06
C SER A 145 14.13 13.55 8.37
N THR A 146 15.02 14.45 8.77
CA THR A 146 15.95 14.28 9.89
C THR A 146 15.40 14.86 11.19
N SER A 147 14.31 15.64 11.15
CA SER A 147 13.72 16.28 12.33
C SER A 147 12.21 16.11 12.41
N LEU A 148 11.67 16.05 13.63
CA LEU A 148 10.22 16.05 13.85
C LEU A 148 9.58 17.34 13.31
N GLU A 149 10.30 18.46 13.41
CA GLU A 149 9.84 19.79 12.96
C GLU A 149 9.57 19.80 11.45
N ALA A 150 10.42 19.15 10.65
CA ALA A 150 10.22 19.00 9.21
C ALA A 150 8.90 18.29 8.86
N PHE A 151 8.42 17.35 9.69
CA PHE A 151 7.12 16.67 9.49
C PHE A 151 5.92 17.47 9.95
N VAL A 152 6.08 18.29 10.99
CA VAL A 152 5.00 19.15 11.50
C VAL A 152 4.75 20.31 10.54
N VAL A 153 5.77 20.74 9.80
CA VAL A 153 5.68 21.93 8.93
C VAL A 153 5.15 21.60 7.53
N SER A 154 5.33 20.38 7.02
CA SER A 154 4.88 20.03 5.67
C SER A 154 3.58 19.22 5.69
N ASP A 155 2.46 19.90 5.87
CA ASP A 155 1.11 19.31 5.79
C ASP A 155 0.86 18.54 4.48
N VAL A 156 1.54 18.92 3.40
CA VAL A 156 1.51 18.21 2.11
C VAL A 156 1.97 16.75 2.27
N LEU A 157 2.99 16.47 3.08
CA LEU A 157 3.52 15.11 3.24
C LEU A 157 2.51 14.16 3.88
N TRP A 158 1.64 14.66 4.78
CA TRP A 158 0.58 13.86 5.39
C TRP A 158 -0.51 13.42 4.41
N THR A 159 -0.60 14.08 3.26
CA THR A 159 -1.54 13.68 2.21
C THR A 159 -1.06 12.46 1.41
N LEU A 160 0.24 12.16 1.35
CA LEU A 160 0.74 11.02 0.57
C LEU A 160 0.34 9.66 1.18
N PRO A 161 0.41 9.45 2.51
CA PRO A 161 -0.14 8.26 3.15
C PRO A 161 -1.65 8.15 2.97
N LEU A 162 -2.38 9.27 3.03
CA LEU A 162 -3.82 9.31 2.78
C LEU A 162 -4.15 8.90 1.33
N LEU A 163 -3.45 9.46 0.34
CA LEU A 163 -3.62 9.08 -1.06
C LEU A 163 -3.29 7.60 -1.28
N SER A 164 -2.22 7.10 -0.66
CA SER A 164 -1.85 5.69 -0.70
C SER A 164 -2.92 4.78 -0.08
N PHE A 165 -3.50 5.20 1.04
CA PHE A 165 -4.63 4.54 1.70
C PHE A 165 -5.84 4.47 0.78
N LEU A 166 -6.33 5.62 0.30
CA LEU A 166 -7.52 5.70 -0.56
C LEU A 166 -7.34 4.86 -1.83
N PHE A 167 -6.14 4.88 -2.41
CA PHE A 167 -5.85 4.10 -3.60
C PHE A 167 -5.88 2.59 -3.34
N TYR A 168 -5.25 2.13 -2.25
CA TYR A 168 -5.29 0.70 -1.91
C TYR A 168 -6.67 0.26 -1.43
N PHE A 169 -7.48 1.18 -0.91
CA PHE A 169 -8.89 0.95 -0.64
C PHE A 169 -9.69 0.68 -1.94
N VAL A 170 -9.27 1.23 -3.10
CA VAL A 170 -9.83 0.86 -4.41
C VAL A 170 -9.30 -0.51 -4.89
N LEU A 171 -8.00 -0.79 -4.67
CA LEU A 171 -7.38 -2.05 -5.11
C LEU A 171 -7.88 -3.29 -4.35
N GLY A 172 -8.22 -3.15 -3.06
CA GLY A 172 -8.70 -4.24 -2.21
C GLY A 172 -9.98 -4.89 -2.75
N PRO A 173 -11.10 -4.14 -2.89
CA PRO A 173 -12.35 -4.64 -3.42
C PRO A 173 -12.22 -5.15 -4.86
N LEU A 174 -11.36 -4.54 -5.69
CA LEU A 174 -11.08 -5.04 -7.03
C LEU A 174 -10.46 -6.45 -7.01
N GLY A 175 -9.58 -6.72 -6.05
CA GLY A 175 -9.08 -8.07 -5.75
C GLY A 175 -10.21 -9.01 -5.33
N ASP A 176 -11.03 -8.60 -4.37
CA ASP A 176 -12.16 -9.40 -3.87
C ASP A 176 -13.19 -9.72 -4.97
N ILE A 177 -13.42 -8.84 -5.95
CA ILE A 177 -14.29 -9.12 -7.10
C ILE A 177 -13.68 -10.23 -7.96
N SER A 178 -12.35 -10.25 -8.16
CA SER A 178 -11.68 -11.30 -8.94
C SER A 178 -11.76 -12.68 -8.30
N ASP A 179 -11.90 -12.72 -6.98
CA ASP A 179 -11.96 -13.93 -6.16
C ASP A 179 -13.38 -14.24 -5.64
N PHE A 180 -14.40 -13.49 -6.10
CA PHE A 180 -15.78 -13.54 -5.60
C PHE A 180 -16.35 -14.96 -5.46
N LYS A 181 -16.18 -15.81 -6.49
CA LYS A 181 -16.70 -17.19 -6.46
C LYS A 181 -15.99 -18.05 -5.41
N GLY A 182 -14.66 -17.91 -5.28
CA GLY A 182 -13.86 -18.68 -4.32
C GLY A 182 -14.13 -18.23 -2.90
N ASP A 183 -14.18 -16.92 -2.66
CA ASP A 183 -14.49 -16.34 -1.36
C ASP A 183 -15.92 -16.69 -0.90
N LYS A 184 -16.89 -16.71 -1.82
CA LYS A 184 -18.26 -17.15 -1.52
C LYS A 184 -18.33 -18.63 -1.14
N PHE A 185 -17.58 -19.50 -1.82
CA PHE A 185 -17.50 -20.92 -1.48
C PHE A 185 -16.82 -21.16 -0.12
N ALA A 186 -15.84 -20.33 0.23
CA ALA A 186 -15.13 -20.38 1.50
C ALA A 186 -15.86 -19.65 2.66
N ASN A 187 -17.11 -19.20 2.46
CA ASN A 187 -17.89 -18.43 3.43
C ASN A 187 -17.20 -17.16 3.95
N LYS A 188 -16.36 -16.51 3.13
CA LYS A 188 -15.73 -15.24 3.47
C LYS A 188 -16.70 -14.08 3.28
N VAL A 189 -16.59 -13.06 4.14
CA VAL A 189 -17.46 -11.87 4.09
C VAL A 189 -16.69 -10.68 3.50
N THR A 190 -16.52 -10.67 2.17
CA THR A 190 -15.89 -9.54 1.46
C THR A 190 -16.91 -8.46 1.07
N ILE A 191 -16.41 -7.28 0.69
CA ILE A 191 -17.25 -6.16 0.24
C ILE A 191 -18.18 -6.57 -0.90
N PRO A 192 -17.70 -7.14 -2.03
CA PRO A 192 -18.59 -7.54 -3.12
C PRO A 192 -19.58 -8.64 -2.76
N ILE A 193 -19.29 -9.49 -1.76
CA ILE A 193 -20.24 -10.49 -1.26
C ILE A 193 -21.36 -9.83 -0.47
N LYS A 194 -21.06 -8.85 0.40
CA LYS A 194 -22.08 -8.24 1.28
C LYS A 194 -22.95 -7.20 0.58
N ILE A 195 -22.36 -6.32 -0.23
CA ILE A 195 -23.11 -5.23 -0.89
C ILE A 195 -23.36 -5.47 -2.38
N GLY A 196 -22.78 -6.52 -2.96
CA GLY A 196 -22.85 -6.81 -4.39
C GLY A 196 -21.71 -6.18 -5.19
N VAL A 197 -21.37 -6.80 -6.32
CA VAL A 197 -20.28 -6.35 -7.22
C VAL A 197 -20.55 -4.95 -7.76
N THR A 198 -21.78 -4.68 -8.22
CA THR A 198 -22.15 -3.36 -8.79
C THR A 198 -21.99 -2.23 -7.77
N ASN A 199 -22.45 -2.42 -6.53
CA ASN A 199 -22.31 -1.43 -5.46
C ASN A 199 -20.86 -1.27 -5.00
N THR A 200 -20.07 -2.34 -5.12
CA THR A 200 -18.63 -2.26 -4.88
C THR A 200 -17.94 -1.34 -5.89
N PHE A 201 -18.34 -1.36 -7.16
CA PHE A 201 -17.86 -0.37 -8.13
C PHE A 201 -18.30 1.06 -7.80
N TYR A 202 -19.53 1.28 -7.37
CA TYR A 202 -19.98 2.61 -6.92
C TYR A 202 -19.20 3.12 -5.71
N LEU A 203 -18.90 2.25 -4.74
CA LEU A 203 -18.01 2.57 -3.62
C LEU A 203 -16.63 3.00 -4.13
N MET A 204 -16.03 2.25 -5.05
CA MET A 204 -14.72 2.59 -5.63
C MET A 204 -14.75 3.93 -6.39
N PHE A 205 -15.82 4.24 -7.11
CA PHE A 205 -15.99 5.56 -7.76
C PHE A 205 -16.09 6.70 -6.75
N GLY A 206 -16.79 6.49 -5.64
CA GLY A 206 -16.83 7.46 -4.53
C GLY A 206 -15.43 7.76 -3.99
N VAL A 207 -14.60 6.72 -3.79
CA VAL A 207 -13.22 6.89 -3.32
C VAL A 207 -12.34 7.61 -4.34
N ILE A 208 -12.48 7.31 -5.64
CA ILE A 208 -11.76 8.04 -6.70
C ILE A 208 -12.16 9.52 -6.72
N PHE A 209 -13.45 9.81 -6.54
CA PHE A 209 -13.91 11.19 -6.41
C PHE A 209 -13.30 11.89 -5.18
N THR A 210 -13.24 11.21 -4.02
CA THR A 210 -12.55 11.73 -2.84
C THR A 210 -11.07 12.01 -3.10
N ILE A 211 -10.38 11.14 -3.84
CA ILE A 211 -8.98 11.37 -4.24
C ILE A 211 -8.85 12.67 -5.04
N SER A 212 -9.74 12.91 -6.02
CA SER A 212 -9.75 14.16 -6.79
C SER A 212 -9.98 15.39 -5.90
N LEU A 213 -10.85 15.30 -4.89
CA LEU A 213 -11.06 16.39 -3.93
C LEU A 213 -9.82 16.64 -3.06
N VAL A 214 -9.11 15.60 -2.62
CA VAL A 214 -7.85 15.75 -1.88
C VAL A 214 -6.79 16.46 -2.72
N LEU A 215 -6.71 16.18 -4.01
CA LEU A 215 -5.77 16.86 -4.93
C LEU A 215 -6.12 18.34 -5.13
N ILE A 216 -7.41 18.69 -5.19
CA ILE A 216 -7.85 20.10 -5.22
C ILE A 216 -7.54 20.77 -3.89
N PHE A 217 -7.80 20.10 -2.77
CA PHE A 217 -7.48 20.59 -1.43
C PHE A 217 -5.98 20.88 -1.28
N LEU A 218 -5.11 20.02 -1.82
CA LEU A 218 -3.67 20.23 -1.86
C LEU A 218 -3.27 21.54 -2.57
N TYR A 219 -3.92 21.84 -3.70
CA TYR A 219 -3.71 23.07 -4.44
C TYR A 219 -4.19 24.30 -3.64
N VAL A 220 -5.39 24.23 -3.07
CA VAL A 220 -6.03 25.39 -2.41
C VAL A 220 -5.39 25.72 -1.06
N MET A 221 -4.98 24.71 -0.28
CA MET A 221 -4.56 24.90 1.11
C MET A 221 -3.05 24.96 1.31
N TYR A 222 -2.28 24.39 0.38
CA TYR A 222 -0.83 24.26 0.52
C TYR A 222 -0.06 24.80 -0.68
N ASP A 223 -0.71 25.63 -1.50
CA ASP A 223 -0.11 26.33 -2.64
C ASP A 223 0.71 25.45 -3.60
N THR A 224 0.38 24.15 -3.68
CA THR A 224 1.02 23.27 -4.67
C THR A 224 0.74 23.77 -6.08
N HIS A 225 1.64 23.57 -7.04
CA HIS A 225 1.44 24.06 -8.41
C HIS A 225 0.18 23.44 -9.04
N ILE A 226 -0.52 24.22 -9.89
CA ILE A 226 -1.79 23.81 -10.56
C ILE A 226 -1.67 22.54 -11.42
N ILE A 227 -0.45 22.14 -11.77
CA ILE A 227 -0.17 20.88 -12.46
C ILE A 227 -0.57 19.66 -11.60
N THR A 228 -0.43 19.74 -10.28
CA THR A 228 -0.82 18.66 -9.34
C THR A 228 -2.28 18.23 -9.54
N PRO A 229 -3.29 19.11 -9.36
CA PRO A 229 -4.68 18.73 -9.54
C PRO A 229 -5.01 18.40 -11.00
N ILE A 230 -4.44 19.10 -12.00
CA ILE A 230 -4.74 18.82 -13.41
C ILE A 230 -4.34 17.37 -13.78
N ILE A 231 -3.08 17.00 -13.56
CA ILE A 231 -2.60 15.66 -13.91
C ILE A 231 -3.27 14.61 -13.03
N GLY A 232 -3.39 14.86 -11.72
CA GLY A 232 -3.97 13.92 -10.79
C GLY A 232 -5.46 13.62 -11.09
N ILE A 233 -6.26 14.64 -11.44
CA ILE A 233 -7.66 14.46 -11.85
C ILE A 233 -7.75 13.71 -13.18
N CYS A 234 -6.89 14.02 -14.17
CA CYS A 234 -6.84 13.26 -15.41
C CYS A 234 -6.58 11.77 -15.17
N ILE A 235 -5.63 11.45 -14.27
CA ILE A 235 -5.35 10.06 -13.87
C ILE A 235 -6.55 9.42 -13.16
N SER A 236 -7.21 10.15 -12.26
CA SER A 236 -8.44 9.68 -11.59
C SER A 236 -9.57 9.37 -12.59
N LEU A 237 -9.74 10.20 -13.62
CA LEU A 237 -10.72 9.97 -14.68
C LEU A 237 -10.38 8.77 -15.56
N LEU A 238 -9.09 8.56 -15.89
CA LEU A 238 -8.63 7.36 -16.59
C LEU A 238 -8.89 6.10 -15.77
N LEU A 239 -8.62 6.14 -14.46
CA LEU A 239 -8.92 5.04 -13.55
C LEU A 239 -10.44 4.78 -13.46
N ALA A 240 -11.26 5.82 -13.35
CA ALA A 240 -12.70 5.68 -13.35
C ALA A 240 -13.21 5.07 -14.67
N SER A 241 -12.69 5.50 -15.82
CA SER A 241 -13.02 4.93 -17.12
C SER A 241 -12.65 3.42 -17.21
N LEU A 242 -11.46 3.07 -16.72
CA LEU A 242 -11.00 1.68 -16.63
C LEU A 242 -11.94 0.83 -15.75
N LEU A 243 -12.35 1.35 -14.59
CA LEU A 243 -13.30 0.65 -13.71
C LEU A 243 -14.70 0.57 -14.31
N GLN A 244 -15.17 1.59 -15.03
CA GLN A 244 -16.46 1.58 -15.70
C GLN A 244 -16.52 0.53 -16.81
N ASN A 245 -15.44 0.39 -17.60
CA ASN A 245 -15.32 -0.67 -18.59
C ASN A 245 -15.23 -2.07 -17.95
N THR A 246 -14.59 -2.17 -16.79
CA THR A 246 -14.53 -3.44 -16.04
C THR A 246 -15.89 -3.80 -15.44
N LYS A 247 -16.65 -2.80 -14.98
CA LYS A 247 -18.00 -2.96 -14.42
C LYS A 247 -19.00 -3.45 -15.46
N SER A 248 -18.95 -2.92 -16.69
CA SER A 248 -19.87 -3.31 -17.76
C SER A 248 -19.67 -4.75 -18.24
N ASN A 249 -18.46 -5.30 -18.09
CA ASN A 249 -18.14 -6.67 -18.43
C ASN A 249 -17.11 -7.27 -17.45
N PRO A 250 -17.58 -7.73 -16.27
CA PRO A 250 -16.72 -8.17 -15.18
C PRO A 250 -16.19 -9.59 -15.43
N ASP A 251 -15.15 -9.68 -16.26
CA ASP A 251 -14.36 -10.89 -16.45
C ASP A 251 -13.13 -10.93 -15.52
N LYS A 252 -12.74 -12.13 -15.08
CA LYS A 252 -11.63 -12.33 -14.14
C LYS A 252 -10.30 -11.81 -14.70
N GLN A 253 -10.03 -12.00 -16.00
CA GLN A 253 -8.81 -11.49 -16.62
C GLN A 253 -8.84 -9.96 -16.72
N ARG A 254 -10.00 -9.39 -17.08
CA ARG A 254 -10.20 -7.93 -17.12
C ARG A 254 -10.00 -7.29 -15.75
N ILE A 255 -10.50 -7.90 -14.68
CA ILE A 255 -10.31 -7.39 -13.32
C ILE A 255 -8.83 -7.46 -12.91
N LYS A 256 -8.13 -8.56 -13.22
CA LYS A 256 -6.68 -8.67 -12.99
C LYS A 256 -5.90 -7.61 -13.76
N HIS A 257 -6.29 -7.37 -15.01
CA HIS A 257 -5.73 -6.32 -15.85
C HIS A 257 -5.98 -4.95 -15.21
N ALA A 258 -7.23 -4.60 -14.90
CA ALA A 258 -7.58 -3.36 -14.23
C ALA A 258 -6.75 -3.13 -12.95
N ARG A 259 -6.62 -4.15 -12.10
CA ARG A 259 -5.82 -4.09 -10.87
C ARG A 259 -4.33 -3.80 -11.14
N LYS A 260 -3.75 -4.40 -12.18
CA LYS A 260 -2.37 -4.13 -12.60
C LYS A 260 -2.21 -2.67 -13.04
N TYR A 261 -3.11 -2.17 -13.87
CA TYR A 261 -3.05 -0.78 -14.37
C TYR A 261 -3.35 0.24 -13.29
N SER A 262 -4.29 -0.02 -12.37
CA SER A 262 -4.53 0.84 -11.22
C SER A 262 -3.25 1.09 -10.42
N ARG A 263 -2.39 0.09 -10.18
CA ARG A 263 -1.10 0.33 -9.49
C ARG A 263 -0.21 1.37 -10.18
N TRP A 264 -0.25 1.45 -11.51
CA TRP A 264 0.47 2.48 -12.27
C TRP A 264 -0.21 3.85 -12.18
N HIS A 265 -1.53 3.91 -12.06
CA HIS A 265 -2.25 5.17 -11.82
C HIS A 265 -1.86 5.79 -10.47
N LEU A 266 -1.70 4.98 -9.41
CA LEU A 266 -1.16 5.46 -8.14
C LEU A 266 0.22 6.11 -8.31
N LEU A 267 1.11 5.43 -9.05
CA LEU A 267 2.45 5.98 -9.30
C LEU A 267 2.37 7.32 -10.02
N GLY A 268 1.59 7.40 -11.10
CA GLY A 268 1.42 8.65 -11.85
C GLY A 268 0.85 9.78 -11.00
N MET A 269 -0.08 9.46 -10.10
CA MET A 269 -0.69 10.43 -9.17
C MET A 269 0.30 10.91 -8.10
N LEU A 270 1.13 10.03 -7.54
CA LEU A 270 2.19 10.45 -6.63
C LEU A 270 3.24 11.31 -7.37
N CYS A 271 3.56 10.95 -8.62
CA CYS A 271 4.44 11.77 -9.45
C CYS A 271 3.84 13.14 -9.79
N SER A 272 2.52 13.28 -9.93
CA SER A 272 1.92 14.61 -10.15
C SER A 272 2.06 15.50 -8.93
N VAL A 273 1.92 14.94 -7.73
CA VAL A 273 2.19 15.68 -6.48
C VAL A 273 3.66 16.07 -6.41
N LEU A 274 4.59 15.14 -6.71
CA LEU A 274 6.02 15.42 -6.76
C LEU A 274 6.35 16.62 -7.67
N VAL A 275 5.86 16.57 -8.91
CA VAL A 275 6.13 17.62 -9.90
C VAL A 275 5.57 18.96 -9.42
N GLY A 276 4.34 19.00 -8.92
CA GLY A 276 3.77 20.27 -8.47
C GLY A 276 4.24 20.76 -7.10
N THR A 277 4.97 19.95 -6.32
CA THR A 277 5.72 20.43 -5.14
C THR A 277 7.10 20.97 -5.50
N LEU A 278 7.64 20.61 -6.66
CA LEU A 278 8.98 21.03 -7.11
C LEU A 278 8.95 22.28 -8.01
N LEU A 279 7.80 22.61 -8.59
CA LEU A 279 7.55 23.79 -9.41
C LEU A 279 6.99 24.92 -8.55
#